data_AF-A0A317ZND7-F1
#
_entry.id   AF-A0A317ZND7-F1
#
_cell.length_a   1.000
_cell.length_b   1.000
_cell.length_c   1.000
_cell.angle_alpha   90.00
_cell.angle_beta   90.00
_cell.angle_gamma   90.00
#
_symmetry.space_group_name_H-M   'P 1'
#
loop_
_entity.id
_entity.type
_entity.pdbx_description
1 polymer ?
#
loop_
_entity_poly.entity_id
_entity_poly.type
_entity_poly.pdbx_seq_one_letter_code
_entity_poly.pdbx_strand_id
1 'polypeptide(L)'
;MTLTAIMPSLRRSIADPLRIDAWPESSQVTTTDVFVCGVSMTRLVEVCQTPCVHTAAAVIPGTHGRKSPYQEAAVVVVRVTAVLKNFDAARVVLIDACLDTVNATWRETRLIGRASTVKSTAAILLSGESHETPSIGRGVMELPDDLREGDLLAIPCTGVVALRDIRARPSVPDTSDSTDDIAAEFTWLAQLA
;
A
#
# COMPACT_ATOMS: atom_id res chain seq x y z
N MET A 1 17.17 11.29 -2.56
CA MET A 1 16.31 12.44 -2.95
C MET A 1 16.11 12.37 -4.46
N THR A 2 14.87 12.37 -4.96
CA THR A 2 14.56 12.33 -6.42
C THR A 2 14.19 13.72 -6.93
N LEU A 3 14.32 13.95 -8.24
CA LEU A 3 13.96 15.22 -8.89
C LEU A 3 12.48 15.59 -8.65
N THR A 4 11.60 14.60 -8.71
CA THR A 4 10.16 14.72 -8.42
C THR A 4 9.83 14.95 -6.95
N ALA A 5 10.74 14.60 -6.02
CA ALA A 5 10.60 15.00 -4.62
C ALA A 5 10.90 16.50 -4.42
N ILE A 6 11.79 17.08 -5.23
CA ILE A 6 12.12 18.52 -5.20
C ILE A 6 11.06 19.33 -5.96
N MET A 7 10.61 18.83 -7.12
CA MET A 7 9.60 19.47 -7.97
C MET A 7 8.43 18.51 -8.25
N PRO A 8 7.46 18.39 -7.33
CA PRO A 8 6.32 17.48 -7.47
C PRO A 8 5.48 17.69 -8.74
N SER A 9 5.51 18.90 -9.33
CA SER A 9 4.86 19.19 -10.62
C SER A 9 5.32 18.28 -11.75
N LEU A 10 6.57 17.78 -11.70
CA LEU A 10 7.14 16.91 -12.72
C LEU A 10 6.55 15.50 -12.73
N ARG A 11 5.84 15.08 -11.68
CA ARG A 11 5.15 13.77 -11.63
C ARG A 11 4.07 13.62 -12.71
N ARG A 12 3.62 14.72 -13.32
CA ARG A 12 2.74 14.68 -14.50
C ARG A 12 3.45 14.27 -15.79
N SER A 13 4.76 14.42 -15.85
CA SER A 13 5.54 14.21 -17.08
C SER A 13 6.59 13.12 -16.95
N ILE A 14 7.07 12.84 -15.73
CA ILE A 14 8.14 11.89 -15.44
C ILE A 14 7.71 11.03 -14.25
N ALA A 15 7.83 9.72 -14.42
CA ALA A 15 7.56 8.77 -13.35
C ALA A 15 8.61 8.84 -12.24
N ASP A 16 8.19 8.69 -10.99
CA ASP A 16 9.09 8.57 -9.85
C ASP A 16 9.90 7.26 -10.01
N PRO A 17 11.24 7.28 -9.96
CA PRO A 17 12.04 6.08 -10.21
C PRO A 17 11.76 4.99 -9.18
N LEU A 18 11.76 3.74 -9.62
CA LEU A 18 11.63 2.55 -8.78
C LEU A 18 12.96 2.17 -8.14
N ARG A 19 12.94 1.70 -6.89
CA ARG A 19 14.02 0.84 -6.42
C ARG A 19 13.82 -0.55 -6.99
N ILE A 20 14.50 -0.84 -8.10
CA ILE A 20 14.32 -2.06 -8.90
C ILE A 20 14.37 -3.34 -8.04
N ASP A 21 15.27 -3.41 -7.06
CA ASP A 21 15.45 -4.59 -6.19
C ASP A 21 14.24 -4.89 -5.27
N ALA A 22 13.32 -3.93 -5.08
CA ALA A 22 12.13 -4.12 -4.27
C ALA A 22 10.93 -4.62 -5.05
N TRP A 23 10.95 -4.49 -6.38
CA TRP A 23 9.83 -4.83 -7.25
C TRP A 23 10.11 -6.17 -7.96
N PRO A 24 9.06 -6.87 -8.44
CA PRO A 24 9.28 -8.05 -9.26
C PRO A 24 9.99 -7.73 -10.58
N GLU A 25 10.48 -8.75 -11.25
CA GLU A 25 11.22 -8.63 -12.50
C GLU A 25 10.45 -7.82 -13.55
N SER A 26 11.18 -7.14 -14.44
CA SER A 26 10.60 -6.36 -15.54
C SER A 26 9.55 -5.33 -15.09
N SER A 27 9.65 -4.82 -13.85
CA SER A 27 8.77 -3.76 -13.36
C SER A 27 9.10 -2.42 -14.01
N GLN A 28 8.08 -1.74 -14.54
CA GLN A 28 8.19 -0.44 -15.19
C GLN A 28 7.16 0.52 -14.63
N VAL A 29 7.58 1.74 -14.34
CA VAL A 29 6.69 2.82 -13.88
C VAL A 29 6.31 3.75 -15.01
N THR A 30 5.06 4.15 -14.99
CA THR A 30 4.56 5.34 -15.69
C THR A 30 4.19 6.39 -14.65
N THR A 31 3.70 7.56 -15.11
CA THR A 31 3.26 8.64 -14.22
C THR A 31 2.03 8.28 -13.40
N THR A 32 1.25 7.27 -13.83
CA THR A 32 -0.04 6.92 -13.21
C THR A 32 -0.20 5.43 -12.95
N ASP A 33 0.75 4.58 -13.33
CA ASP A 33 0.60 3.13 -13.23
C ASP A 33 1.96 2.44 -13.09
N VAL A 34 1.92 1.19 -12.66
CA VAL A 34 3.04 0.26 -12.64
C VAL A 34 2.71 -0.94 -13.52
N PHE A 35 3.66 -1.32 -14.35
CA PHE A 35 3.62 -2.56 -15.12
C PHE A 35 4.56 -3.56 -14.48
N VAL A 36 4.12 -4.81 -14.33
CA VAL A 36 4.95 -5.92 -13.86
C VAL A 36 4.85 -7.02 -14.89
N CYS A 37 5.98 -7.45 -15.45
CA CYS A 37 6.01 -8.42 -16.56
C CYS A 37 5.04 -8.09 -17.71
N GLY A 38 4.85 -6.79 -18.01
CA GLY A 38 3.94 -6.30 -19.04
C GLY A 38 2.46 -6.21 -18.63
N VAL A 39 2.10 -6.58 -17.39
CA VAL A 39 0.75 -6.45 -16.85
C VAL A 39 0.59 -5.11 -16.14
N SER A 40 -0.35 -4.29 -16.60
CA SER A 40 -0.75 -3.05 -15.92
C SER A 40 -1.49 -3.37 -14.61
N MET A 41 -1.07 -2.74 -13.51
CA MET A 41 -1.69 -2.93 -12.20
C MET A 41 -3.07 -2.27 -12.12
N THR A 42 -3.29 -1.14 -12.79
CA THR A 42 -4.65 -0.56 -12.92
C THR A 42 -5.59 -1.47 -13.72
N ARG A 43 -5.12 -2.05 -14.83
CA ARG A 43 -5.92 -3.00 -15.62
C ARG A 43 -6.21 -4.29 -14.85
N LEU A 44 -5.27 -4.75 -14.02
CA LEU A 44 -5.50 -5.88 -13.12
C LEU A 44 -6.66 -5.60 -12.15
N VAL A 45 -6.71 -4.40 -11.56
CA VAL A 45 -7.81 -3.98 -10.67
C VAL A 45 -9.15 -3.99 -11.39
N GLU A 46 -9.22 -3.53 -12.64
CA GLU A 46 -10.48 -3.56 -13.41
C GLU A 46 -11.04 -4.98 -13.57
N VAL A 47 -10.16 -5.98 -13.71
CA VAL A 47 -10.54 -7.38 -13.91
C VAL A 47 -10.79 -8.11 -12.60
N CYS A 48 -9.91 -7.94 -11.61
CA CYS A 48 -9.91 -8.73 -10.37
C CYS A 48 -10.60 -8.02 -9.19
N GLN A 49 -10.86 -6.72 -9.31
CA GLN A 49 -11.25 -5.82 -8.20
C GLN A 49 -10.17 -5.75 -7.10
N THR A 50 -10.31 -4.81 -6.18
CA THR A 50 -9.42 -4.71 -5.01
C THR A 50 -9.97 -5.52 -3.82
N PRO A 51 -9.10 -6.09 -2.99
CA PRO A 51 -7.66 -6.19 -3.18
C PRO A 51 -7.29 -7.25 -4.24
N CYS A 52 -6.20 -7.05 -4.96
CA CYS A 52 -5.67 -8.04 -5.91
C CYS A 52 -4.15 -8.17 -5.82
N VAL A 53 -3.63 -9.31 -6.29
CA VAL A 53 -2.21 -9.65 -6.22
C VAL A 53 -1.71 -10.07 -7.60
N HIS A 54 -0.49 -9.66 -7.93
CA HIS A 54 0.25 -10.16 -9.08
C HIS A 54 1.65 -10.60 -8.67
N THR A 55 2.04 -11.81 -9.03
CA THR A 55 3.32 -12.42 -8.66
C THR A 55 4.18 -12.62 -9.89
N ALA A 56 5.48 -12.36 -9.74
CA ALA A 56 6.51 -12.65 -10.75
C ALA A 56 7.85 -13.00 -10.06
N ALA A 57 8.90 -13.29 -10.82
CA ALA A 57 10.20 -13.56 -10.21
C ALA A 57 10.73 -12.32 -9.48
N ALA A 58 11.42 -12.51 -8.37
CA ALA A 58 12.13 -11.42 -7.70
C ALA A 58 13.35 -10.98 -8.53
N VAL A 59 13.78 -9.73 -8.36
CA VAL A 59 15.06 -9.26 -8.88
C VAL A 59 16.19 -9.67 -7.94
N ILE A 60 17.31 -10.18 -8.48
CA ILE A 60 18.53 -10.41 -7.70
C ILE A 60 19.11 -9.03 -7.31
N PRO A 61 19.25 -8.71 -6.02
CA PRO A 61 19.68 -7.38 -5.59
C PRO A 61 21.01 -6.94 -6.22
N GLY A 62 21.10 -5.67 -6.64
CA GLY A 62 22.31 -5.09 -7.25
C GLY A 62 22.55 -5.48 -8.71
N THR A 63 21.76 -6.39 -9.29
CA THR A 63 21.90 -6.82 -10.70
C THR A 63 21.13 -5.96 -11.68
N HIS A 64 20.49 -4.88 -11.21
CA HIS A 64 19.72 -3.95 -12.03
C HIS A 64 18.61 -4.64 -12.86
N GLY A 65 17.91 -5.61 -12.25
CA GLY A 65 16.72 -6.23 -12.85
C GLY A 65 16.89 -7.66 -13.33
N ARG A 66 18.02 -8.35 -13.05
CA ARG A 66 18.15 -9.76 -13.38
C ARG A 66 17.20 -10.59 -12.52
N LYS A 67 16.38 -11.41 -13.17
CA LYS A 67 15.45 -12.30 -12.49
C LYS A 67 16.15 -13.36 -11.65
N SER A 68 15.58 -13.63 -10.48
CA SER A 68 15.98 -14.73 -9.62
C SER A 68 15.36 -16.04 -10.13
N PRO A 69 16.13 -17.13 -10.22
CA PRO A 69 15.58 -18.44 -10.59
C PRO A 69 14.86 -19.15 -9.43
N TYR A 70 14.95 -18.64 -8.19
CA TYR A 70 14.45 -19.33 -6.99
C TYR A 70 13.56 -18.47 -6.08
N GLN A 71 13.53 -17.16 -6.29
CA GLN A 71 12.77 -16.24 -5.45
C GLN A 71 11.69 -15.57 -6.28
N GLU A 72 10.52 -15.45 -5.66
CA GLU A 72 9.39 -14.70 -6.21
C GLU A 72 9.20 -13.40 -5.44
N ALA A 73 8.51 -12.46 -6.08
CA ALA A 73 8.03 -11.23 -5.48
C ALA A 73 6.62 -10.95 -6.00
N ALA A 74 5.83 -10.27 -5.19
CA ALA A 74 4.47 -9.91 -5.53
C ALA A 74 4.26 -8.41 -5.50
N VAL A 75 3.23 -7.94 -6.19
CA VAL A 75 2.65 -6.62 -6.01
C VAL A 75 1.22 -6.81 -5.56
N VAL A 76 0.89 -6.23 -4.41
CA VAL A 76 -0.47 -6.14 -3.91
C VAL A 76 -1.02 -4.79 -4.29
N VAL A 77 -2.21 -4.76 -4.88
CA VAL A 77 -2.93 -3.53 -5.17
C VAL A 77 -4.15 -3.44 -4.25
N VAL A 78 -4.23 -2.34 -3.53
CA VAL A 78 -5.27 -2.06 -2.54
C VAL A 78 -5.96 -0.73 -2.85
N ARG A 79 -7.16 -0.57 -2.32
CA ARG A 79 -7.91 0.69 -2.35
C ARG A 79 -7.85 1.36 -1.00
N VAL A 80 -7.66 2.67 -1.01
CA VAL A 80 -7.83 3.51 0.17
C VAL A 80 -9.31 3.60 0.52
N THR A 81 -9.67 3.16 1.71
CA THR A 81 -11.05 3.20 2.24
C THR A 81 -11.29 4.46 3.07
N ALA A 82 -10.28 4.99 3.74
CA ALA A 82 -10.37 6.25 4.47
C ALA A 82 -9.01 6.93 4.63
N VAL A 83 -9.01 8.24 4.82
CA VAL A 83 -7.83 9.03 5.16
C VAL A 83 -8.16 9.90 6.36
N LEU A 84 -7.50 9.63 7.48
CA LEU A 84 -7.64 10.38 8.72
C LEU A 84 -6.44 11.33 8.85
N LYS A 85 -6.72 12.64 8.88
CA LYS A 85 -5.71 13.67 9.09
C LYS A 85 -5.88 14.23 10.51
N ASN A 86 -4.89 13.97 11.36
CA ASN A 86 -4.82 14.57 12.68
C ASN A 86 -3.90 15.80 12.60
N PHE A 87 -4.32 16.91 13.20
CA PHE A 87 -3.61 18.20 13.06
C PHE A 87 -2.21 18.22 13.70
N ASP A 88 -1.88 17.24 14.55
CA ASP A 88 -0.58 17.14 15.25
C ASP A 88 0.04 15.72 15.22
N ALA A 89 -0.67 14.75 14.61
CA ALA A 89 -0.22 13.36 14.54
C ALA A 89 -0.03 12.91 13.09
N ALA A 90 0.67 11.79 12.93
CA ALA A 90 0.89 11.20 11.62
C ALA A 90 -0.44 10.88 10.92
N ARG A 91 -0.51 11.20 9.63
CA ARG A 91 -1.66 10.89 8.78
C ARG A 91 -1.89 9.39 8.72
N VAL A 92 -3.13 8.95 8.95
CA VAL A 92 -3.51 7.53 8.90
C VAL A 92 -4.31 7.26 7.63
N VAL A 93 -3.97 6.17 6.94
CA VAL A 93 -4.61 5.72 5.69
C VAL A 93 -5.13 4.32 5.92
N LEU A 94 -6.44 4.13 5.79
CA LEU A 94 -7.07 2.81 5.86
C LEU A 94 -7.16 2.20 4.46
N ILE A 95 -6.96 0.89 4.36
CA ILE A 95 -6.99 0.15 3.10
C ILE A 95 -7.90 -1.08 3.17
N ASP A 96 -8.38 -1.55 2.01
CA ASP A 96 -9.24 -2.72 1.86
C ASP A 96 -8.52 -4.09 1.89
N ALA A 97 -7.34 -4.17 2.54
CA ALA A 97 -6.56 -5.40 2.68
C ALA A 97 -5.89 -5.50 4.07
N CYS A 98 -5.60 -6.74 4.48
CA CYS A 98 -4.81 -7.06 5.67
C CYS A 98 -3.38 -7.44 5.28
N LEU A 99 -2.37 -6.65 5.62
CA LEU A 99 -0.98 -6.89 5.18
C LEU A 99 -0.06 -7.41 6.30
N ASP A 100 -0.64 -7.77 7.44
CA ASP A 100 0.06 -8.20 8.66
C ASP A 100 0.94 -9.43 8.49
N THR A 101 0.58 -10.33 7.56
CA THR A 101 1.30 -11.58 7.31
C THR A 101 2.24 -11.50 6.10
N VAL A 102 2.29 -10.35 5.43
CA VAL A 102 3.02 -10.18 4.17
C VAL A 102 4.25 -9.29 4.39
N ASN A 103 5.35 -9.67 3.76
CA ASN A 103 6.58 -8.87 3.75
C ASN A 103 6.48 -7.70 2.77
N ALA A 104 5.62 -6.73 3.10
CA ALA A 104 5.42 -5.52 2.32
C ALA A 104 6.62 -4.56 2.43
N THR A 105 7.06 -4.06 1.28
CA THR A 105 8.11 -3.04 1.20
C THR A 105 7.45 -1.66 1.19
N TRP A 106 7.01 -1.22 2.37
CA TRP A 106 6.20 -0.01 2.56
C TRP A 106 6.78 1.25 1.90
N ARG A 107 8.10 1.45 2.01
CA ARG A 107 8.80 2.62 1.44
C ARG A 107 8.69 2.75 -0.08
N GLU A 108 8.38 1.66 -0.78
CA GLU A 108 8.22 1.63 -2.23
C GLU A 108 6.76 1.61 -2.66
N THR A 109 5.81 1.84 -1.75
CA THR A 109 4.38 1.91 -2.09
C THR A 109 4.10 3.12 -2.98
N ARG A 110 3.21 2.94 -3.96
CA ARG A 110 2.91 3.96 -4.97
C ARG A 110 1.43 4.17 -5.18
N LEU A 111 1.05 5.44 -5.28
CA LEU A 111 -0.23 5.84 -5.84
C LEU A 111 -0.27 5.49 -7.33
N ILE A 112 -1.31 4.77 -7.75
CA ILE A 112 -1.61 4.47 -9.16
C ILE A 112 -3.04 4.93 -9.51
N GLY A 113 -3.38 4.89 -10.80
CA GLY A 113 -4.64 5.40 -11.34
C GLY A 113 -4.67 6.92 -11.56
N ARG A 114 -3.75 7.68 -10.96
CA ARG A 114 -3.60 9.13 -11.18
C ARG A 114 -2.20 9.62 -10.79
N ALA A 115 -1.80 10.77 -11.34
CA ALA A 115 -0.60 11.47 -10.92
C ALA A 115 -0.97 12.58 -9.91
N SER A 116 -0.32 12.58 -8.75
CA SER A 116 -0.41 13.71 -7.81
C SER A 116 0.85 14.57 -7.90
N THR A 117 0.65 15.89 -7.90
CA THR A 117 1.75 16.88 -7.85
C THR A 117 1.86 17.57 -6.50
N VAL A 118 1.25 17.02 -5.45
CA VAL A 118 1.37 17.54 -4.08
C VAL A 118 2.60 16.91 -3.42
N LYS A 119 3.18 17.63 -2.46
CA LYS A 119 4.30 17.12 -1.66
C LYS A 119 3.90 15.81 -0.96
N SER A 120 4.84 14.86 -0.92
CA SER A 120 4.67 13.66 -0.11
C SER A 120 4.86 13.97 1.36
N THR A 121 4.04 13.37 2.20
CA THR A 121 4.10 13.43 3.66
C THR A 121 4.06 12.01 4.23
N ALA A 122 4.65 11.85 5.41
CA ALA A 122 4.62 10.58 6.12
C ALA A 122 3.17 10.17 6.41
N ALA A 123 2.83 8.95 6.03
CA ALA A 123 1.55 8.32 6.26
C ALA A 123 1.76 6.94 6.90
N ILE A 124 0.85 6.59 7.80
CA ILE A 124 0.73 5.27 8.40
C ILE A 124 -0.40 4.55 7.66
N LEU A 125 -0.09 3.43 7.02
CA LEU A 125 -1.12 2.54 6.49
C LEU A 125 -1.57 1.54 7.56
N LEU A 126 -2.88 1.37 7.68
CA LEU A 126 -3.52 0.37 8.54
C LEU A 126 -4.51 -0.47 7.73
N SER A 127 -4.53 -1.76 8.03
CA SER A 127 -5.49 -2.73 7.50
C SER A 127 -6.91 -2.39 7.98
N GLY A 128 -7.88 -2.30 7.09
CA GLY A 128 -9.21 -1.72 7.35
C GLY A 128 -10.14 -2.43 8.35
N GLU A 129 -9.74 -3.53 8.98
CA GLU A 129 -10.64 -4.31 9.88
C GLU A 129 -9.95 -4.87 11.14
N SER A 130 -8.67 -4.59 11.40
CA SER A 130 -8.02 -5.02 12.64
C SER A 130 -8.02 -3.89 13.68
N HIS A 131 -9.19 -3.65 14.29
CA HIS A 131 -9.35 -2.67 15.37
C HIS A 131 -8.91 -3.18 16.75
N GLU A 132 -8.73 -4.50 16.91
CA GLU A 132 -8.69 -5.12 18.25
C GLU A 132 -7.30 -5.60 18.67
N THR A 133 -6.30 -5.53 17.79
CA THR A 133 -4.90 -5.86 18.11
C THR A 133 -3.99 -4.78 17.55
N PRO A 134 -2.87 -4.42 18.23
CA PRO A 134 -1.86 -3.56 17.65
C PRO A 134 -1.29 -4.25 16.41
N SER A 135 -1.87 -3.92 15.25
CA SER A 135 -1.66 -4.60 13.99
C SER A 135 -0.18 -4.56 13.62
N ILE A 136 0.40 -5.74 13.41
CA ILE A 136 1.78 -5.89 12.93
C ILE A 136 1.88 -5.39 11.48
N GLY A 137 0.75 -5.28 10.75
CA GLY A 137 0.66 -4.72 9.40
C GLY A 137 0.70 -3.19 9.30
N ARG A 138 1.28 -2.51 10.30
CA ARG A 138 1.49 -1.06 10.26
C ARG A 138 2.71 -0.73 9.39
N GLY A 139 2.48 -0.01 8.30
CA GLY A 139 3.54 0.50 7.42
C GLY A 139 3.69 2.01 7.51
N VAL A 140 4.91 2.52 7.68
CA VAL A 140 5.20 3.97 7.53
C VAL A 140 5.83 4.21 6.16
N MET A 141 5.28 5.16 5.40
CA MET A 141 5.74 5.51 4.06
C MET A 141 5.47 6.97 3.71
N GLU A 142 6.00 7.44 2.59
CA GLU A 142 5.77 8.79 2.08
C GLU A 142 4.74 8.74 0.93
N LEU A 143 3.56 9.33 1.14
CA LEU A 143 2.50 9.40 0.12
C LEU A 143 2.09 10.84 -0.16
N PRO A 144 1.58 11.17 -1.36
CA PRO A 144 1.09 12.51 -1.66
C PRO A 144 0.00 12.96 -0.68
N ASP A 145 0.09 14.20 -0.19
CA ASP A 145 -0.82 14.70 0.87
C ASP A 145 -2.30 14.79 0.44
N ASP A 146 -2.57 14.80 -0.87
CA ASP A 146 -3.90 14.82 -1.46
C ASP A 146 -4.50 13.42 -1.68
N LEU A 147 -3.94 12.38 -1.09
CA LEU A 147 -4.52 11.03 -1.15
C LEU A 147 -5.92 11.00 -0.49
N ARG A 148 -6.86 10.30 -1.10
CA ARG A 148 -8.29 10.29 -0.79
C ARG A 148 -8.88 8.89 -0.90
N GLU A 149 -10.06 8.69 -0.32
CA GLU A 149 -10.84 7.48 -0.50
C GLU A 149 -11.02 7.13 -1.99
N GLY A 150 -10.93 5.85 -2.31
CA GLY A 150 -11.02 5.31 -3.65
C GLY A 150 -9.70 5.30 -4.42
N ASP A 151 -8.66 6.01 -3.96
CA ASP A 151 -7.33 5.94 -4.56
C ASP A 151 -6.75 4.53 -4.48
N LEU A 152 -5.91 4.18 -5.46
CA LEU A 152 -5.29 2.87 -5.56
C LEU A 152 -3.81 2.95 -5.17
N LEU A 153 -3.38 1.99 -4.35
CA LEU A 153 -1.98 1.86 -3.93
C LEU A 153 -1.41 0.53 -4.42
N ALA A 154 -0.27 0.57 -5.11
CA ALA A 154 0.54 -0.59 -5.44
C ALA A 154 1.65 -0.76 -4.40
N ILE A 155 1.70 -1.92 -3.75
CA ILE A 155 2.61 -2.23 -2.65
C ILE A 155 3.44 -3.44 -3.07
N PRO A 156 4.76 -3.28 -3.29
CA PRO A 156 5.62 -4.42 -3.56
C PRO A 156 5.85 -5.25 -2.31
N CYS A 157 5.86 -6.57 -2.46
CA CYS A 157 6.02 -7.55 -1.40
C CYS A 157 7.12 -8.56 -1.79
N THR A 158 7.94 -8.96 -0.83
CA THR A 158 8.92 -10.02 -1.06
C THR A 158 8.29 -11.40 -0.86
N GLY A 159 8.64 -12.36 -1.71
CA GLY A 159 8.08 -13.70 -1.68
C GLY A 159 6.73 -13.81 -2.40
N VAL A 160 6.09 -14.96 -2.20
CA VAL A 160 4.76 -15.27 -2.74
C VAL A 160 3.71 -14.71 -1.81
N VAL A 161 2.71 -14.03 -2.38
CA VAL A 161 1.53 -13.56 -1.65
C VAL A 161 0.31 -14.18 -2.30
N ALA A 162 -0.51 -14.89 -1.53
CA ALA A 162 -1.81 -15.34 -2.01
C ALA A 162 -2.90 -14.35 -1.60
N LEU A 163 -3.94 -14.22 -2.42
CA LEU A 163 -5.06 -13.32 -2.13
C LEU A 163 -5.72 -13.62 -0.77
N ARG A 164 -5.77 -14.89 -0.36
CA ARG A 164 -6.30 -15.29 0.96
C ARG A 164 -5.49 -14.76 2.14
N ASP A 165 -4.21 -14.48 1.94
CA ASP A 165 -3.30 -14.02 2.99
C ASP A 165 -3.53 -12.52 3.26
N ILE A 166 -4.13 -11.81 2.30
CA ILE A 166 -4.38 -10.37 2.39
C ILE A 166 -5.85 -9.98 2.48
N ARG A 167 -6.76 -10.94 2.38
CA ARG A 167 -8.18 -10.69 2.64
C ARG A 167 -8.34 -10.41 4.12
N ALA A 168 -9.10 -9.37 4.44
CA ALA A 168 -9.51 -9.13 5.80
C ALA A 168 -10.21 -10.40 6.34
N ARG A 169 -9.74 -10.86 7.49
CA ARG A 169 -10.42 -11.95 8.19
C ARG A 169 -11.60 -11.31 8.89
N PRO A 170 -12.81 -11.88 8.78
CA PRO A 170 -13.89 -11.46 9.66
C PRO A 170 -13.39 -11.60 11.11
N SER A 171 -13.60 -10.57 11.93
CA SER A 171 -13.46 -10.73 13.37
C SER A 171 -14.31 -11.93 13.76
N VAL A 172 -13.71 -12.91 14.43
CA VAL A 172 -14.52 -13.90 15.14
C VAL A 172 -15.24 -13.06 16.19
N PRO A 173 -16.58 -12.98 16.19
CA PRO A 173 -17.26 -12.27 17.25
C PRO A 173 -16.92 -13.02 18.53
N ASP A 174 -16.08 -12.41 19.38
CA ASP A 174 -15.98 -12.84 20.75
C ASP A 174 -17.40 -12.75 21.30
N THR A 175 -17.91 -13.89 21.75
CA THR A 175 -19.23 -13.96 22.37
C THR A 175 -19.11 -13.39 23.77
N SER A 176 -18.85 -12.08 23.85
CA SER A 176 -18.99 -11.26 25.04
C SER A 176 -19.86 -10.09 24.64
N ASP A 177 -21.15 -10.32 24.81
CA ASP A 177 -22.21 -9.33 24.77
C ASP A 177 -21.90 -8.19 25.75
N SER A 178 -21.59 -7.01 25.23
CA SER A 178 -21.68 -5.75 25.99
C SER A 178 -21.85 -4.59 25.01
N THR A 179 -23.10 -4.17 24.84
CA THR A 179 -23.58 -3.17 23.88
C THR A 179 -23.27 -1.71 24.30
N ASP A 180 -22.24 -1.46 25.10
CA ASP A 180 -21.94 -0.11 25.63
C ASP A 180 -20.59 0.49 25.17
N ASP A 181 -19.77 -0.21 24.38
CA ASP A 181 -18.35 0.18 24.18
C ASP A 181 -18.06 1.02 22.92
N ILE A 182 -19.00 1.12 21.96
CA ILE A 182 -18.75 1.83 20.69
C ILE A 182 -18.60 3.35 20.89
N ALA A 183 -19.21 3.92 21.94
CA ALA A 183 -19.08 5.35 22.24
C ALA A 183 -17.74 5.71 22.92
N ALA A 184 -17.09 4.75 23.60
CA ALA A 184 -15.82 4.96 24.28
C ALA A 184 -14.62 4.84 23.33
N GLU A 185 -14.72 4.01 22.29
CA GLU A 185 -13.66 3.73 21.32
C GLU A 185 -13.26 4.96 20.47
N PHE A 186 -14.23 5.82 20.12
CA PHE A 186 -13.96 7.09 19.43
C PHE A 186 -13.27 8.13 20.32
N THR A 187 -13.41 8.01 21.63
CA THR A 187 -12.80 8.94 22.59
C THR A 187 -11.31 8.63 22.80
N TRP A 188 -10.92 7.34 22.76
CA TRP A 188 -9.53 6.94 22.96
C TRP A 188 -8.62 7.22 21.75
N LEU A 189 -9.16 7.18 20.52
CA LEU A 189 -8.42 7.59 19.31
C LEU A 189 -8.09 9.09 19.26
N ALA A 190 -8.83 9.92 20.01
CA ALA A 190 -8.50 11.33 20.20
C ALA A 190 -7.40 11.57 21.25
N GLN A 191 -7.05 10.55 22.05
CA GLN A 191 -6.14 10.66 23.20
C GLN A 191 -4.73 10.08 22.97
N LEU A 192 -4.47 9.44 21.83
CA LEU A 192 -3.12 9.09 21.37
C LEU A 192 -2.42 10.23 20.57
N ALA A 193 -2.89 11.46 20.77
CA ALA A 193 -2.23 12.69 20.33
C ALA A 193 -1.18 13.13 21.35
#